data_AF-A0A2T2RG34-F1
#
_entry.id   AF-A0A2T2RG34-F1
#
_cell.length_a   1.000
_cell.length_b   1.000
_cell.length_c   1.000
_cell.angle_alpha   90.00
_cell.angle_beta   90.00
_cell.angle_gamma   90.00
#
_symmetry.space_group_name_H-M   'P 1'
#
loop_
_entity.id
_entity.type
_entity.pdbx_description
1 polymer ?
#
loop_
_entity_poly.entity_id
_entity_poly.type
_entity_poly.pdbx_seq_one_letter_code
_entity_poly.pdbx_strand_id
1 'polypeptide(L)'
;MSERQQEFQKAYEKGKKALEYGRYQISIEQLEKAKKLINPSSKLGGEVRLWLVSAYQAANDMKRAIALCQELAKHPSPEIRKQSERILYILQAPALKRPEEWLTKIPDLSQLSDDQTKTGRYRPAGRVQSRKGKQIEPEPIDPSQINTKDNQFIWVALLGIIALFILFN
;
A
#
# COMPACT_ATOMS: atom_id res chain seq x y z
N MET A 1 0.86 1.56 -35.43
CA MET A 1 1.10 0.68 -34.26
C MET A 1 1.27 -0.73 -34.78
N SER A 2 2.36 -1.43 -34.42
CA SER A 2 2.57 -2.83 -34.81
C SER A 2 1.55 -3.73 -34.07
N GLU A 3 1.13 -4.84 -34.68
CA GLU A 3 0.21 -5.83 -34.08
C GLU A 3 0.67 -6.27 -32.68
N ARG A 4 1.98 -6.51 -32.52
CA ARG A 4 2.60 -6.86 -31.23
C ARG A 4 2.42 -5.77 -30.16
N GLN A 5 2.47 -4.50 -30.54
CA GLN A 5 2.27 -3.38 -29.62
C GLN A 5 0.79 -3.27 -29.18
N GLN A 6 -0.14 -3.55 -30.08
CA GLN A 6 -1.57 -3.57 -29.76
C GLN A 6 -1.91 -4.73 -28.82
N GLU A 7 -1.37 -5.92 -29.10
CA GLU A 7 -1.54 -7.09 -28.24
C GLU A 7 -0.95 -6.84 -26.84
N PHE A 8 0.25 -6.26 -26.77
CA PHE A 8 0.87 -5.83 -25.52
C PHE A 8 -0.05 -4.89 -24.75
N GLN A 9 -0.53 -3.82 -25.37
CA GLN A 9 -1.35 -2.81 -24.71
C GLN A 9 -2.65 -3.41 -24.18
N LYS A 10 -3.30 -4.28 -24.97
CA LYS A 10 -4.52 -4.98 -24.57
C LYS A 10 -4.28 -5.89 -23.36
N ALA A 11 -3.21 -6.68 -23.38
CA ALA A 11 -2.85 -7.56 -22.27
C ALA A 11 -2.48 -6.77 -21.02
N TYR A 12 -1.69 -5.71 -21.17
CA TYR A 12 -1.25 -4.87 -20.06
C TYR A 12 -2.42 -4.17 -19.36
N GLU A 13 -3.31 -3.52 -20.12
CA GLU A 13 -4.48 -2.83 -19.56
C GLU A 13 -5.48 -3.81 -18.93
N LYS A 14 -5.71 -4.96 -19.58
CA LYS A 14 -6.59 -6.00 -19.02
C LYS A 14 -6.00 -6.56 -17.71
N GLY A 15 -4.68 -6.75 -17.65
CA GLY A 15 -3.97 -7.21 -16.47
C GLY A 15 -4.08 -6.23 -15.29
N LYS A 16 -3.89 -4.94 -15.55
CA LYS A 16 -4.04 -3.87 -14.55
C LYS A 16 -5.47 -3.79 -14.01
N LYS A 17 -6.47 -3.71 -14.89
CA LYS A 17 -7.88 -3.69 -14.48
C LYS A 17 -8.27 -4.93 -13.68
N ALA A 18 -7.80 -6.11 -14.09
CA ALA A 18 -8.05 -7.33 -13.34
C ALA A 18 -7.46 -7.28 -11.93
N LEU A 19 -6.26 -6.70 -11.75
CA LEU A 19 -5.66 -6.50 -10.43
C LEU A 19 -6.52 -5.57 -9.56
N GLU A 20 -6.93 -4.43 -10.11
CA GLU A 20 -7.77 -3.43 -9.44
C GLU A 20 -9.12 -4.02 -8.99
N TYR A 21 -9.69 -4.94 -9.78
CA TYR A 21 -10.94 -5.65 -9.44
C TYR A 21 -10.76 -6.90 -8.58
N GLY A 22 -9.55 -7.19 -8.07
CA GLY A 22 -9.32 -8.37 -7.22
C GLY A 22 -9.24 -9.70 -7.98
N ARG A 23 -9.23 -9.69 -9.32
CA ARG A 23 -9.18 -10.89 -10.17
C ARG A 23 -7.74 -11.32 -10.42
N TYR A 24 -7.03 -11.72 -9.36
CA TYR A 24 -5.58 -11.88 -9.36
C TYR A 24 -5.06 -12.93 -10.35
N GLN A 25 -5.74 -14.07 -10.51
CA GLN A 25 -5.32 -15.09 -11.48
C GLN A 25 -5.39 -14.59 -12.93
N ILE A 26 -6.44 -13.85 -13.27
CA ILE A 26 -6.59 -13.22 -14.59
C ILE A 26 -5.52 -12.15 -14.78
N SER A 27 -5.24 -11.35 -13.73
CA SER A 27 -4.18 -10.35 -13.77
C SER A 27 -2.82 -10.97 -14.07
N ILE A 28 -2.45 -12.02 -13.35
CA ILE A 28 -1.20 -12.78 -13.56
C ILE A 28 -1.11 -13.28 -14.99
N GLU A 29 -2.16 -13.93 -15.51
CA GLU A 29 -2.16 -14.48 -16.86
C GLU A 29 -1.92 -13.39 -17.92
N GLN A 30 -2.60 -12.25 -17.80
CA GLN A 30 -2.51 -11.17 -18.79
C GLN A 30 -1.18 -10.40 -18.67
N LEU A 31 -0.67 -10.19 -17.46
CA LEU A 31 0.62 -9.54 -17.24
C LEU A 31 1.81 -10.43 -17.65
N GLU A 32 1.71 -11.75 -17.49
CA GLU A 32 2.68 -12.70 -18.04
C GLU A 32 2.69 -12.69 -19.57
N LYS A 33 1.54 -12.55 -20.22
CA LYS A 33 1.46 -12.35 -21.68
C LYS A 33 2.11 -11.02 -22.08
N ALA A 34 1.76 -9.92 -21.41
CA ALA A 34 2.36 -8.61 -21.67
C ALA A 34 3.89 -8.63 -21.49
N LYS A 35 4.40 -9.30 -20.45
CA LYS A 35 5.84 -9.47 -20.17
C LYS A 35 6.60 -10.08 -21.35
N LYS A 36 6.01 -11.02 -22.07
CA LYS A 36 6.63 -11.68 -23.24
C LYS A 36 6.65 -10.81 -24.50
N LEU A 37 5.75 -9.83 -24.58
CA LEU A 37 5.58 -9.01 -25.78
C LEU A 37 6.48 -7.76 -25.80
N ILE A 38 7.10 -7.40 -24.67
CA ILE A 38 7.90 -6.19 -24.50
C ILE A 38 9.37 -6.49 -24.19
N ASN A 39 10.29 -5.58 -24.56
CA ASN A 39 11.70 -5.71 -24.23
C ASN A 39 11.91 -5.66 -22.69
N PRO A 40 12.55 -6.67 -22.08
CA PRO A 40 12.69 -6.74 -20.65
C PRO A 40 13.64 -5.70 -20.03
N SER A 41 14.49 -5.05 -20.81
CA SER A 41 15.39 -3.99 -20.33
C SER A 41 14.78 -2.59 -20.43
N SER A 42 13.62 -2.46 -21.10
CA SER A 42 12.92 -1.18 -21.23
C SER A 42 12.23 -0.77 -19.93
N LYS A 43 12.05 0.54 -19.71
CA LYS A 43 11.30 1.06 -18.55
C LYS A 43 9.91 0.43 -18.45
N LEU A 44 9.16 0.42 -19.55
CA LEU A 44 7.83 -0.18 -19.64
C LEU A 44 7.84 -1.69 -19.35
N GLY A 45 8.88 -2.40 -19.82
CA GLY A 45 9.07 -3.82 -19.49
C GLY A 45 9.31 -4.05 -18.01
N GLY A 46 10.00 -3.14 -17.32
CA GLY A 46 10.14 -3.14 -15.87
C GLY A 46 8.82 -2.87 -15.15
N GLU A 47 8.05 -1.87 -15.60
CA GLU A 47 6.74 -1.51 -15.04
C GLU A 47 5.74 -2.68 -15.09
N VAL A 48 5.65 -3.38 -16.23
CA VAL A 48 4.79 -4.57 -16.38
C VAL A 48 5.15 -5.65 -15.37
N ARG A 49 6.45 -5.87 -15.13
CA ARG A 49 6.91 -6.84 -14.13
C ARG A 49 6.65 -6.37 -12.70
N LEU A 50 6.71 -5.07 -12.42
CA LEU A 50 6.30 -4.53 -11.11
C LEU A 50 4.80 -4.74 -10.86
N TRP A 51 3.95 -4.52 -11.87
CA TRP A 51 2.53 -4.87 -11.78
C TRP A 51 2.32 -6.36 -11.54
N LEU A 52 3.11 -7.21 -12.20
CA LEU A 52 3.07 -8.65 -12.02
C LEU A 52 3.52 -9.09 -10.62
N VAL A 53 4.53 -8.43 -10.03
CA VAL A 53 4.92 -8.62 -8.63
C VAL A 53 3.72 -8.36 -7.71
N SER A 54 3.02 -7.23 -7.88
CA SER A 54 1.83 -6.92 -7.09
C SER A 54 0.72 -7.95 -7.27
N ALA A 55 0.53 -8.47 -8.48
CA ALA A 55 -0.43 -9.53 -8.76
C ALA A 55 -0.06 -10.86 -8.06
N TYR A 56 1.23 -11.23 -8.03
CA TYR A 56 1.71 -12.39 -7.28
C TYR A 56 1.51 -12.23 -5.77
N GLN A 57 1.81 -11.05 -5.21
CA GLN A 57 1.55 -10.76 -3.79
C GLN A 57 0.07 -10.91 -3.45
N ALA A 58 -0.81 -10.30 -4.26
CA ALA A 58 -2.25 -10.34 -4.03
C ALA A 58 -2.84 -11.76 -4.15
N ALA A 59 -2.23 -12.62 -4.96
CA ALA A 59 -2.56 -14.04 -5.06
C ALA A 59 -1.89 -14.91 -3.97
N ASN A 60 -1.21 -14.31 -3.00
CA ASN A 60 -0.43 -14.98 -1.94
C ASN A 60 0.72 -15.86 -2.47
N ASP A 61 1.21 -15.60 -3.68
CA ASP A 61 2.36 -16.29 -4.28
C ASP A 61 3.66 -15.52 -4.01
N MET A 62 4.08 -15.56 -2.75
CA MET A 62 5.24 -14.82 -2.28
C MET A 62 6.53 -15.28 -2.94
N LYS A 63 6.64 -16.57 -3.29
CA LYS A 63 7.83 -17.15 -3.91
C LYS A 63 8.10 -16.52 -5.29
N ARG A 64 7.08 -16.45 -6.15
CA ARG A 64 7.21 -15.80 -7.47
C ARG A 64 7.38 -14.29 -7.36
N ALA A 65 6.70 -13.64 -6.42
CA ALA A 65 6.85 -12.21 -6.18
C ALA A 65 8.30 -11.84 -5.80
N ILE A 66 8.89 -12.55 -4.84
CA ILE A 66 10.27 -12.32 -4.37
C ILE A 66 11.27 -12.57 -5.51
N ALA A 67 11.16 -13.69 -6.22
CA ALA A 67 12.07 -14.02 -7.31
C ALA A 67 12.05 -12.93 -8.41
N LEU A 68 10.86 -12.49 -8.82
CA LEU A 68 10.72 -11.43 -9.82
C LEU A 68 11.25 -10.08 -9.32
N CYS A 69 11.07 -9.75 -8.04
CA CYS A 69 11.67 -8.56 -7.43
C CYS A 69 13.20 -8.60 -7.43
N GLN A 70 13.81 -9.76 -7.15
CA GLN A 70 15.27 -9.94 -7.17
C GLN A 70 15.85 -9.75 -8.58
N GLU A 71 15.12 -10.19 -9.63
CA GLU A 71 15.48 -9.91 -11.01
C GLU A 71 15.41 -8.40 -11.32
N LEU A 72 14.33 -7.74 -10.90
CA LEU A 72 14.12 -6.31 -11.13
C LEU A 72 15.11 -5.41 -10.38
N ALA A 73 15.68 -5.87 -9.26
CA ALA A 73 16.73 -5.15 -8.55
C ALA A 73 18.00 -4.96 -9.40
N LYS A 74 18.16 -5.73 -10.49
CA LYS A 74 19.27 -5.65 -11.44
C LYS A 74 18.88 -4.94 -12.75
N HIS A 75 17.68 -4.39 -12.84
CA HIS A 75 17.15 -3.79 -14.07
C HIS A 75 17.96 -2.55 -14.52
N PRO A 76 18.11 -2.24 -15.82
CA PRO A 76 18.86 -1.07 -16.27
C PRO A 76 18.30 0.28 -15.81
N SER A 77 16.98 0.39 -15.67
CA SER A 77 16.33 1.61 -15.14
C SER A 77 16.54 1.75 -13.62
N PRO A 78 17.11 2.88 -13.14
CA PRO A 78 17.35 3.11 -11.71
C PRO A 78 16.06 3.20 -10.89
N GLU A 79 14.99 3.74 -11.46
CA GLU A 79 13.69 3.84 -10.80
C GLU A 79 13.12 2.45 -10.50
N ILE A 80 13.18 1.55 -11.49
CA ILE A 80 12.71 0.17 -11.37
C ILE A 80 13.51 -0.58 -10.31
N ARG A 81 14.85 -0.44 -10.31
CA ARG A 81 15.70 -1.05 -9.28
C ARG A 81 15.28 -0.60 -7.88
N LYS A 82 15.25 0.71 -7.66
CA LYS A 82 14.90 1.31 -6.36
C LYS A 82 13.52 0.88 -5.88
N GLN A 83 12.54 0.81 -6.77
CA GLN A 83 11.19 0.35 -6.43
C GLN A 83 11.18 -1.15 -6.08
N SER A 84 11.86 -1.97 -6.87
CA SER A 84 11.93 -3.42 -6.62
C SER A 84 12.67 -3.78 -5.34
N GLU A 85 13.75 -3.07 -5.00
CA GLU A 85 14.51 -3.23 -3.74
C GLU A 85 13.64 -2.90 -2.53
N ARG A 86 12.87 -1.80 -2.60
CA ARG A 86 11.92 -1.43 -1.54
C ARG A 86 10.86 -2.51 -1.34
N ILE A 87 10.30 -3.02 -2.42
CA ILE A 87 9.30 -4.10 -2.34
C ILE A 87 9.95 -5.35 -1.76
N LEU A 88 11.14 -5.73 -2.25
CA LEU A 88 11.86 -6.91 -1.78
C LEU A 88 12.14 -6.85 -0.28
N TYR A 89 12.54 -5.68 0.24
CA TYR A 89 12.73 -5.45 1.66
C TYR A 89 11.47 -5.75 2.49
N ILE A 90 10.30 -5.29 2.01
CA ILE A 90 9.02 -5.56 2.66
C ILE A 90 8.68 -7.06 2.63
N LEU A 91 8.87 -7.70 1.47
CA LEU A 91 8.51 -9.12 1.30
C LEU A 91 9.41 -10.07 2.12
N GLN A 92 10.65 -9.68 2.37
CA GLN A 92 11.62 -10.48 3.12
C GLN A 92 11.69 -10.12 4.61
N ALA A 93 10.89 -9.15 5.06
CA ALA A 93 10.91 -8.71 6.44
C ALA A 93 10.58 -9.89 7.40
N PRO A 94 11.40 -10.13 8.43
CA PRO A 94 11.16 -11.22 9.37
C PRO A 94 9.93 -10.93 10.22
N ALA A 95 9.21 -11.98 10.61
CA ALA A 95 8.12 -11.86 11.55
C ALA A 95 8.63 -11.31 12.90
N LEU A 96 7.93 -10.31 13.43
CA LEU A 96 8.25 -9.75 14.74
C LEU A 96 8.03 -10.83 15.82
N LYS A 97 9.01 -10.98 16.72
CA LYS A 97 8.85 -11.80 17.93
C LYS A 97 7.74 -11.17 18.78
N ARG A 98 6.80 -12.00 19.23
CA ARG A 98 5.71 -11.61 20.14
C ARG A 98 5.86 -12.39 21.44
N PRO A 99 6.60 -11.88 22.43
CA PRO A 99 6.75 -12.49 23.74
C PRO A 99 5.38 -12.67 24.42
N GLU A 100 5.20 -13.78 25.14
CA GLU A 100 3.94 -14.04 25.87
C GLU A 100 3.68 -13.01 26.97
N GLU A 101 4.74 -12.45 27.56
CA GLU A 101 4.67 -11.38 28.56
C GLU A 101 3.99 -10.09 28.06
N TRP A 102 3.96 -9.85 26.75
CA TRP A 102 3.22 -8.72 26.16
C TRP A 102 1.77 -9.05 25.84
N LEU A 103 1.40 -10.33 25.87
CA LEU A 103 0.09 -10.82 25.48
C LEU A 103 -0.74 -11.14 26.74
N THR A 104 -1.88 -10.48 26.88
CA THR A 104 -2.88 -10.93 27.86
C THR A 104 -3.56 -12.18 27.30
N LYS A 105 -3.42 -13.32 27.99
CA LYS A 105 -4.08 -14.58 27.60
C LYS A 105 -5.59 -14.42 27.81
N ILE A 106 -6.36 -14.55 26.74
CA ILE A 106 -7.83 -14.63 26.83
C ILE A 106 -8.13 -16.03 27.41
N PRO A 107 -8.83 -16.13 28.56
CA PRO A 107 -9.20 -17.42 29.12
C PRO A 107 -10.15 -18.16 28.17
N ASP A 108 -10.17 -19.49 28.25
CA ASP A 108 -11.09 -20.30 27.46
C ASP A 108 -12.54 -19.96 27.85
N LEU A 109 -13.30 -19.43 26.89
CA LEU A 109 -14.67 -18.98 27.08
C LEU A 109 -15.70 -20.08 26.74
N SER A 110 -15.27 -21.24 26.26
CA SER A 110 -16.16 -22.34 25.84
C SER A 110 -16.94 -22.97 27.00
N GLN A 111 -16.48 -22.77 28.24
CA GLN A 111 -17.11 -23.26 29.46
C GLN A 111 -18.10 -22.26 30.09
N LEU A 112 -18.31 -21.10 29.47
CA LEU A 112 -19.37 -20.18 29.88
C LEU A 112 -20.72 -20.77 29.47
N SER A 113 -21.30 -21.60 30.34
CA SER A 113 -22.70 -22.01 30.23
C SER A 113 -23.61 -20.78 30.25
N ASP A 114 -24.62 -20.72 29.38
CA ASP A 114 -25.61 -19.64 29.32
C ASP A 114 -26.26 -19.30 30.68
N ASP A 115 -26.25 -20.23 31.65
CA ASP A 115 -26.89 -20.03 32.95
C ASP A 115 -26.11 -19.10 33.91
N GLN A 116 -24.79 -18.93 33.71
CA GLN A 116 -23.99 -17.93 34.46
C GLN A 116 -24.14 -16.51 33.89
N THR A 117 -24.77 -16.34 32.74
CA THR A 117 -25.07 -15.00 32.19
C THR A 117 -26.22 -14.29 32.92
N LYS A 118 -26.89 -14.95 33.88
CA LYS A 118 -27.99 -14.37 34.66
C LYS A 118 -27.54 -13.55 35.88
N THR A 119 -26.29 -13.66 36.36
CA THR A 119 -25.81 -12.86 37.51
C THR A 119 -24.99 -11.63 37.10
N GLY A 120 -24.53 -11.56 35.84
CA GLY A 120 -24.15 -10.29 35.24
C GLY A 120 -25.41 -9.61 34.75
N ARG A 121 -26.00 -8.70 35.54
CA ARG A 121 -27.03 -7.77 35.04
C ARG A 121 -26.53 -7.25 33.68
N TYR A 122 -27.18 -7.68 32.59
CA TYR A 122 -27.15 -6.93 31.35
C TYR A 122 -27.76 -5.59 31.73
N ARG A 123 -26.88 -4.66 32.11
CA ARG A 123 -27.20 -3.25 32.01
C ARG A 123 -27.34 -3.10 30.50
N PRO A 124 -28.56 -2.86 29.96
CA PRO A 124 -28.61 -2.29 28.63
C PRO A 124 -27.60 -1.15 28.64
N ALA A 125 -26.82 -1.00 27.57
CA ALA A 125 -25.90 0.11 27.45
C ALA A 125 -26.74 1.39 27.56
N GLY A 126 -26.97 1.83 28.80
CA GLY A 126 -27.74 3.00 29.12
C GLY A 126 -26.99 4.08 28.39
N ARG A 127 -27.70 4.73 27.46
CA ARG A 127 -27.19 5.67 26.45
C ARG A 127 -25.77 6.04 26.83
N VAL A 128 -24.80 5.36 26.22
CA VAL A 128 -23.39 5.59 26.53
C VAL A 128 -23.23 7.09 26.30
N GLN A 129 -23.25 7.88 27.38
CA GLN A 129 -22.73 9.22 27.32
C GLN A 129 -21.34 8.93 26.84
N SER A 130 -21.07 9.34 25.61
CA SER A 130 -19.75 9.27 25.01
C SER A 130 -18.83 9.68 26.15
N ARG A 131 -18.15 8.70 26.76
CA ARG A 131 -16.94 8.99 27.49
C ARG A 131 -16.11 9.46 26.34
N LYS A 132 -16.10 10.78 26.15
CA LYS A 132 -15.23 11.50 25.26
C LYS A 132 -13.89 10.97 25.72
N GLY A 133 -13.42 9.90 25.07
CA GLY A 133 -12.26 9.15 25.52
C GLY A 133 -11.24 10.23 25.67
N LYS A 134 -10.71 10.43 26.89
CA LYS A 134 -9.92 11.61 27.24
C LYS A 134 -8.98 11.79 26.08
N GLN A 135 -9.28 12.76 25.22
CA GLN A 135 -8.50 12.98 24.03
C GLN A 135 -7.18 13.34 24.67
N ILE A 136 -6.20 12.46 24.51
CA ILE A 136 -4.83 12.85 24.78
C ILE A 136 -4.64 13.90 23.71
N GLU A 137 -4.92 15.14 24.09
CA GLU A 137 -4.66 16.29 23.27
C GLU A 137 -3.15 16.18 23.05
N PRO A 138 -2.72 15.88 21.81
CA PRO A 138 -1.29 15.77 21.55
C PRO A 138 -0.68 17.06 22.07
N GLU A 139 0.39 16.94 22.87
CA GLU A 139 1.08 18.13 23.38
C GLU A 139 1.32 19.08 22.21
N PRO A 140 1.08 20.38 22.38
CA PRO A 140 1.21 21.34 21.30
C PRO A 140 2.62 21.19 20.73
N ILE A 141 2.69 20.66 19.51
CA ILE A 141 3.94 20.47 18.80
C ILE A 141 4.51 21.86 18.59
N ASP A 142 5.70 22.11 19.11
CA ASP A 142 6.39 23.38 18.88
C ASP A 142 6.61 23.54 17.36
N PRO A 143 6.08 24.61 16.73
CA PRO A 143 6.25 24.85 15.30
C PRO A 143 7.73 24.93 14.88
N SER A 144 8.66 25.18 15.80
CA SER A 144 10.11 25.16 15.53
C SER A 144 10.65 23.76 15.18
N GLN A 145 9.94 22.69 15.58
CA GLN A 145 10.32 21.30 15.34
C GLN A 145 9.87 20.76 13.98
N ILE A 146 9.09 21.55 13.23
CA ILE A 146 8.58 21.16 11.91
C ILE A 146 9.64 21.51 10.86
N ASN A 147 10.02 20.53 10.02
CA ASN A 147 10.96 20.78 8.92
C ASN A 147 10.29 21.62 7.82
N THR A 148 10.59 22.92 7.80
CA THR A 148 10.06 23.89 6.82
C THR A 148 11.00 24.15 5.63
N LYS A 149 12.11 23.39 5.50
CA LYS A 149 13.14 23.66 4.49
C LYS A 149 12.64 23.57 3.04
N ASP A 150 11.56 22.86 2.78
CA ASP A 150 11.04 22.57 1.44
C ASP A 150 9.81 23.41 1.03
N ASN A 151 9.60 24.56 1.68
CA ASN A 151 8.41 25.40 1.51
C ASN A 151 8.57 26.51 0.45
N GLN A 152 9.54 26.39 -0.46
CA GLN A 152 9.83 27.42 -1.47
C GLN A 152 8.65 27.70 -2.42
N PHE A 153 7.79 26.69 -2.66
CA PHE A 153 6.60 26.83 -3.49
C PHE A 153 5.58 27.85 -2.93
N ILE A 154 5.57 28.10 -1.61
CA ILE A 154 4.65 29.04 -0.96
C ILE A 154 4.92 30.46 -1.45
N TRP A 155 6.20 30.84 -1.59
CA TRP A 155 6.60 32.14 -2.09
C TRP A 155 6.24 32.34 -3.56
N VAL A 156 6.41 31.29 -4.38
CA VAL A 156 6.02 31.32 -5.79
C VAL A 156 4.51 31.50 -5.94
N ALA A 157 3.72 30.79 -5.13
CA ALA A 157 2.26 30.91 -5.14
C ALA A 157 1.80 32.31 -4.71
N LEU A 158 2.37 32.86 -3.64
CA LEU A 158 2.05 34.21 -3.15
C LEU A 158 2.38 35.29 -4.19
N LEU A 159 3.56 35.24 -4.81
CA LEU A 159 3.93 36.16 -5.88
C LEU A 159 3.02 36.03 -7.10
N GLY A 160 2.63 34.80 -7.46
CA GLY A 160 1.68 34.55 -8.54
C GLY A 160 0.31 35.20 -8.27
N ILE A 161 -0.21 35.08 -7.04
CA ILE A 161 -1.49 35.69 -6.65
C ILE A 161 -1.40 37.21 -6.68
N ILE A 162 -0.31 37.80 -6.17
CA ILE A 162 -0.09 39.25 -6.19
C ILE A 162 0.02 39.78 -7.63
N ALA A 163 0.76 39.09 -8.49
CA ALA A 163 0.89 39.45 -9.89
C ALA A 163 -0.45 39.38 -10.63
N LEU A 164 -1.25 38.36 -10.34
CA LEU A 164 -2.60 38.21 -10.89
C LEU A 164 -3.51 39.34 -10.39
N PHE A 165 -3.43 39.71 -9.12
CA PHE A 165 -4.19 40.84 -8.59
C PHE A 165 -3.83 42.17 -9.27
N ILE A 166 -2.54 42.43 -9.55
CA ILE A 166 -2.08 43.65 -10.24
C ILE A 166 -2.47 43.65 -11.73
N LEU A 167 -2.50 42.48 -12.38
CA LEU A 167 -2.83 42.40 -13.81
C LEU A 167 -4.34 42.49 -14.08
N PHE A 168 -5.17 42.13 -13.11
CA PHE A 168 -6.63 42.08 -13.23
C PHE A 168 -7.37 43.21 -12.47
N ASN A 169 -6.63 44.19 -11.94
CA ASN A 169 -7.17 45.41 -11.32
C ASN A 169 -6.50 46.66 -11.89
#